data_AF-A0A533Y2Y8-F1
#
_entry.id   AF-A0A533Y2Y8-F1
#
_cell.length_a   1.000
_cell.length_b   1.000
_cell.length_c   1.000
_cell.angle_alpha   90.00
_cell.angle_beta   90.00
_cell.angle_gamma   90.00
#
_symmetry.space_group_name_H-M   'P 1'
#
loop_
_entity.id
_entity.type
_entity.pdbx_description
1 polymer ?
#
loop_
_entity_poly.entity_id
_entity_poly.type
_entity_poly.pdbx_seq_one_letter_code
_entity_poly.pdbx_strand_id
1 'polypeptide(L)' 'MADSTPSKPNPAPPSADLPDRLCTWCRVAMKKRLVGGKQFVHYTCPKCVFQHTTRLGPKPPGPAH' A
#
# COMPACT_ATOMS: atom_id res chain seq x y z
N MET A 1 2.52 -31.17 30.86
CA MET A 1 1.36 -30.83 30.02
C MET A 1 1.82 -29.82 28.99
N ALA A 2 1.51 -30.06 27.72
CA ALA A 2 1.98 -29.28 26.57
C ALA A 2 0.96 -28.21 26.17
N ASP A 3 1.45 -27.18 25.47
CA ASP A 3 0.68 -26.19 24.70
C ASP A 3 -0.06 -25.14 25.57
N SER A 4 0.06 -23.82 25.36
CA SER A 4 0.03 -23.12 24.09
C SER A 4 0.90 -21.87 24.13
N THR A 5 1.83 -21.78 23.17
CA THR A 5 2.54 -20.53 22.87
C THR A 5 1.56 -19.64 22.11
N PRO A 6 1.26 -18.40 22.54
CA PRO A 6 0.47 -17.50 21.70
C PRO A 6 1.29 -17.18 20.45
N SER A 7 0.80 -17.68 19.32
CA SER A 7 1.33 -17.36 18.00
C SER A 7 1.19 -15.86 17.80
N LYS A 8 2.31 -15.13 17.93
CA LYS A 8 2.45 -13.75 17.47
C LYS A 8 1.80 -13.63 16.09
N PRO A 9 0.86 -12.70 15.85
CA PRO A 9 0.52 -12.35 14.49
C PRO A 9 1.81 -11.84 13.85
N ASN A 10 2.34 -12.62 12.92
CA ASN A 10 3.48 -12.27 12.09
C ASN A 10 3.19 -10.88 11.48
N PRO A 11 3.91 -9.81 11.85
CA PRO A 11 3.80 -8.57 11.09
C PRO A 11 4.31 -8.92 9.71
N ALA A 12 3.42 -8.92 8.73
CA ALA A 12 3.79 -9.06 7.33
C ALA A 12 5.02 -8.17 7.05
N PRO A 13 6.01 -8.65 6.27
CA PRO A 13 7.24 -7.92 6.05
C PRO A 13 6.89 -6.48 5.68
N PRO A 14 7.55 -5.50 6.31
CA PRO A 14 7.20 -4.12 6.09
C PRO A 14 7.35 -3.88 4.58
N SER A 15 6.24 -3.56 3.92
CA SER A 15 6.29 -2.78 2.68
C SER A 15 6.85 -1.41 3.07
N ALA A 16 8.15 -1.38 3.38
CA ALA A 16 8.76 -0.54 4.40
C ALA A 16 8.93 0.93 4.01
N ASP A 17 8.34 1.36 2.91
CA ASP A 17 8.46 2.74 2.45
C ASP A 17 7.21 3.25 1.70
N LEU A 18 6.08 2.53 1.79
CA LEU A 18 4.88 2.94 1.08
C LEU A 18 3.78 3.33 2.06
N PRO A 19 3.24 4.56 1.99
CA PRO A 19 2.25 5.03 2.93
C PRO A 19 1.02 4.14 2.86
N ASP A 20 0.49 3.76 4.03
CA ASP A 20 -0.77 3.02 4.08
C ASP A 20 -1.93 3.97 3.79
N ARG A 21 -2.78 3.64 2.82
CA ARG A 21 -3.96 4.44 2.46
C ARG A 21 -5.23 3.67 2.70
N LEU A 22 -6.18 4.35 3.33
CA LEU A 22 -7.54 3.88 3.52
C LEU A 22 -8.41 4.21 2.31
N CYS A 23 -9.39 3.36 2.04
CA CYS A 23 -10.43 3.67 1.07
C CYS A 23 -11.29 4.85 1.52
N THR A 24 -11.47 5.85 0.65
CA THR A 24 -12.32 7.01 0.92
C THR A 24 -13.76 6.60 1.27
N TRP A 25 -14.26 5.53 0.64
CA TRP A 25 -15.62 5.04 0.82
C TRP A 25 -15.73 4.08 2.00
N CYS A 26 -14.96 2.98 1.94
CA CYS A 26 -15.10 1.90 2.92
C CYS A 26 -14.28 2.12 4.19
N ARG A 27 -13.35 3.09 4.21
CA ARG A 27 -12.40 3.36 5.31
C ARG A 27 -11.57 2.15 5.74
N VAL A 28 -11.39 1.18 4.84
CA VAL A 28 -10.56 -0.02 5.06
C VAL A 28 -9.19 0.14 4.42
N ALA A 29 -8.20 -0.60 4.92
CA ALA A 29 -6.86 -0.66 4.34
C ALA A 29 -6.93 -1.16 2.88
N MET A 30 -6.31 -0.40 1.98
CA MET A 30 -6.18 -0.80 0.58
C MET A 30 -4.96 -1.69 0.37
N LYS A 31 -5.06 -2.62 -0.58
CA LYS A 31 -3.90 -3.38 -1.06
C LYS A 31 -3.02 -2.45 -1.89
N LYS A 32 -1.73 -2.35 -1.58
CA LYS A 32 -0.76 -1.55 -2.34
C LYS A 32 0.15 -2.44 -3.20
N ARG A 33 0.39 -2.04 -4.44
CA ARG A 33 1.29 -2.73 -5.38
C ARG A 33 2.15 -1.72 -6.13
N LEU A 34 3.45 -1.94 -6.14
CA LEU A 34 4.38 -1.19 -6.98
C LEU A 34 4.24 -1.62 -8.44
N VAL A 35 4.10 -0.65 -9.34
CA VAL A 35 4.01 -0.86 -10.79
C VAL A 35 4.89 0.17 -11.52
N GLY A 36 5.10 -0.04 -12.83
CA GLY A 36 5.90 0.86 -13.65
C GLY A 36 7.35 1.00 -13.18
N GLY A 37 7.99 -0.11 -12.80
CA GLY A 37 9.39 -0.11 -12.36
C GLY A 37 9.61 0.57 -11.00
N LYS A 38 8.64 0.48 -10.08
CA LYS A 38 8.63 1.13 -8.76
C LYS A 38 8.38 2.64 -8.77
N GLN A 39 7.92 3.19 -9.89
CA GLN A 39 7.57 4.62 -9.99
C GLN A 39 6.15 4.93 -9.53
N PHE A 40 5.26 3.94 -9.54
CA PHE A 40 3.85 4.09 -9.22
C PHE A 40 3.42 3.06 -8.18
N VAL A 41 2.49 3.43 -7.32
CA VAL A 41 1.80 2.55 -6.38
C VAL A 41 0.33 2.54 -6.73
N HIS A 42 -0.19 1.36 -7.00
CA HIS A 42 -1.62 1.14 -7.11
C HIS A 42 -2.16 0.69 -5.76
N TYR A 43 -3.06 1.49 -5.19
CA TYR A 43 -3.88 1.14 -4.05
C TYR A 43 -5.22 0.61 -4.56
N THR A 44 -5.64 -0.57 -4.12
CA THR A 44 -6.93 -1.17 -4.49
C THR A 44 -7.71 -1.54 -3.23
N CYS A 45 -8.93 -1.03 -3.11
CA CYS A 45 -9.82 -1.39 -2.02
C CYS A 45 -10.32 -2.83 -2.17
N PRO A 46 -10.18 -3.69 -1.15
CA PRO A 46 -10.66 -5.07 -1.23
C PRO A 46 -12.19 -5.20 -1.13
N LYS A 47 -12.90 -4.14 -0.69
CA LYS A 47 -14.36 -4.16 -0.53
C LYS A 47 -15.12 -3.64 -1.74
N CYS A 48 -14.71 -2.48 -2.24
CA CYS A 48 -15.43 -1.78 -3.32
C CYS A 48 -14.64 -1.71 -4.63
N VAL A 49 -13.51 -2.43 -4.73
CA VAL A 49 -12.59 -2.46 -5.89
C VAL A 49 -12.08 -1.10 -6.37
N PHE A 50 -12.31 -0.04 -5.60
CA PHE A 50 -11.82 1.31 -5.90
C PHE A 50 -10.30 1.31 -6.01
N GLN A 51 -9.78 1.83 -7.12
CA GLN A 51 -8.36 1.96 -7.38
C GLN A 51 -7.90 3.40 -7.25
N HIS A 52 -6.74 3.60 -6.64
CA HIS A 52 -6.06 4.88 -6.56
C HIS A 52 -4.58 4.68 -6.89
N THR A 53 -4.06 5.41 -7.86
CA THR A 53 -2.66 5.33 -8.24
C THR A 53 -1.91 6.56 -7.76
N THR A 54 -0.83 6.35 -7.02
CA THR A 54 0.06 7.41 -6.55
C THR A 54 1.43 7.25 -7.19
N ARG A 55 2.04 8.35 -7.63
CA ARG A 55 3.43 8.36 -8.12
C ARG A 55 4.37 8.49 -6.93
N LEU A 56 5.40 7.64 -6.86
CA LEU A 56 6.48 7.72 -5.86
C LEU A 56 7.72 8.47 -6.36
N GLY A 57 7.91 8.51 -7.68
CA GLY A 57 9.07 9.19 -8.25
C GLY A 57 8.99 10.71 -8.07
N PRO A 58 10.13 11.40 -7.97
CA PRO A 58 10.15 12.86 -8.05
C PRO A 58 9.46 13.28 -9.34
N LYS A 59 8.63 14.32 -9.26
CA LYS A 59 8.05 14.99 -10.43
C LYS A 59 9.22 15.24 -11.39
N PRO A 60 9.22 14.69 -12.64
CA PRO A 60 10.24 15.07 -13.60
C PRO A 60 10.20 16.60 -13.66
N PRO A 61 11.36 17.29 -13.65
CA PRO A 61 11.36 18.75 -13.73
C PRO A 61 10.50 19.11 -14.93
N GLY A 62 9.33 19.70 -14.67
CA GLY A 62 8.51 20.25 -15.72
C GLY A 62 9.35 21.30 -16.43
N PRO A 63 9.16 21.51 -17.74
CA PRO A 63 9.88 22.58 -18.42
C PRO A 63 9.62 23.88 -17.65
N ALA A 64 10.70 24.51 -17.17
CA ALA A 64 10.63 25.84 -16.59
C ALA A 64 10.09 26.77 -17.68
N HIS A 65 8.97 27.43 -17.39
CA HIS A 65 8.38 28.45 -18.23
C HIS A 65 8.67 29.83 -17.62
#